data_AF-A0A165XCQ6-F1
#
_entry.id   AF-A0A165XCQ6-F1
#
_cell.length_a   1.000
_cell.length_b   1.000
_cell.length_c   1.000
_cell.angle_alpha   90.00
_cell.angle_beta   90.00
_cell.angle_gamma   90.00
#
_symmetry.space_group_name_H-M   'P 1'
#
loop_
_entity.id
_entity.type
_entity.pdbx_description
1 polymer ?
#
loop_
_entity_poly.entity_id
_entity_poly.type
_entity_poly.pdbx_seq_one_letter_code
_entity_poly.pdbx_strand_id
1 'polypeptide(L)'
;MAQSPAGRALIQIANEHSGNTVLNLVFGREVAGDRASRFAFIMASRAMPQDVVIDIFVSRSYWRPGGSAQYPYRIPTGAITFAVHSTSLVHAGDVIHVEAYDHRHANTRLCILDVRVTCPTRIIPATILVPYVESSIRLNRELDRTDMLPMWFWNGDGTLGVPITSGSFDSQSNTATRVEVASLKVALWWRGYDCIEKQIQLRSNPSLGQPRTNVTFRRLASLVSGAVRNAMSTYERTSAGRAEWNGRRWRIGAGPGQISASDVMLLGIVFVSHGRVMPLLQVRPDFVFAA
;
A
#
# COMPACT_ATOMS: atom_id res chain seq x y z
N MET A 1 -2.29 -28.49 -11.47
CA MET A 1 -1.61 -27.40 -10.73
C MET A 1 -2.09 -27.26 -9.28
N ALA A 2 -3.39 -27.29 -8.98
CA ALA A 2 -3.91 -27.10 -7.61
C ALA A 2 -3.41 -28.12 -6.55
N GLN A 3 -3.00 -29.33 -6.97
CA GLN A 3 -2.53 -30.37 -6.06
C GLN A 3 -1.05 -30.24 -5.66
N SER A 4 -0.25 -29.39 -6.31
CA SER A 4 1.13 -29.15 -5.86
C SER A 4 1.13 -28.25 -4.63
N PRO A 5 2.15 -28.33 -3.75
CA PRO A 5 2.25 -27.42 -2.62
C PRO A 5 2.26 -25.94 -3.01
N ALA A 6 2.96 -25.57 -4.09
CA ALA A 6 2.93 -24.21 -4.61
C ALA A 6 1.51 -23.79 -5.07
N GLY A 7 0.76 -24.71 -5.70
CA GLY A 7 -0.63 -24.46 -6.09
C GLY A 7 -1.55 -24.21 -4.88
N ARG A 8 -1.40 -24.98 -3.81
CA ARG A 8 -2.17 -24.78 -2.56
C ARG A 8 -1.82 -23.45 -1.87
N ALA A 9 -0.53 -23.10 -1.84
CA ALA A 9 -0.08 -21.80 -1.32
C ALA A 9 -0.73 -20.64 -2.09
N LEU A 10 -0.75 -20.69 -3.42
CA LEU A 10 -1.38 -19.67 -4.27
C LEU A 10 -2.91 -19.57 -4.03
N ILE A 11 -3.59 -20.71 -3.87
CA ILE A 11 -5.03 -20.71 -3.54
C ILE A 11 -5.27 -20.02 -2.20
N GLN A 12 -4.44 -20.31 -1.18
CA GLN A 12 -4.56 -19.66 0.11
C GLN A 12 -4.34 -18.16 0.01
N ILE A 13 -3.28 -17.71 -0.67
CA ILE A 13 -2.98 -16.29 -0.87
C ILE A 13 -4.15 -15.59 -1.59
N ALA A 14 -4.68 -16.21 -2.64
CA ALA A 14 -5.82 -15.68 -3.37
C ALA A 14 -7.07 -15.56 -2.49
N ASN A 15 -7.29 -16.49 -1.55
CA ASN A 15 -8.40 -16.44 -0.60
C ASN A 15 -8.19 -15.33 0.45
N GLU A 16 -6.98 -15.16 0.97
CA GLU A 16 -6.64 -14.11 1.94
C GLU A 16 -6.87 -12.72 1.37
N HIS A 17 -6.54 -12.51 0.10
CA HIS A 17 -6.70 -11.24 -0.62
C HIS A 17 -8.00 -11.14 -1.43
N SER A 18 -8.94 -12.06 -1.22
CA SER A 18 -10.26 -12.01 -1.83
C SER A 18 -11.20 -11.03 -1.12
N GLY A 19 -12.17 -10.48 -1.87
CA GLY A 19 -13.21 -9.59 -1.35
C GLY A 19 -12.78 -8.12 -1.29
N ASN A 20 -13.31 -7.39 -0.31
CA ASN A 20 -13.13 -5.95 -0.19
C ASN A 20 -11.81 -5.60 0.50
N THR A 21 -10.69 -5.75 -0.20
CA THR A 21 -9.37 -5.27 0.26
C THR A 21 -8.95 -4.02 -0.49
N VAL A 22 -8.11 -3.19 0.11
CA VAL A 22 -7.64 -1.94 -0.52
C VAL A 22 -6.95 -2.25 -1.85
N LEU A 23 -6.00 -3.18 -1.90
CA LEU A 23 -5.28 -3.46 -3.15
C LEU A 23 -6.20 -4.00 -4.24
N ASN A 24 -7.15 -4.89 -3.89
CA ASN A 24 -8.11 -5.42 -4.85
C ASN A 24 -9.04 -4.33 -5.39
N LEU A 25 -9.52 -3.43 -4.52
CA LEU A 25 -10.42 -2.35 -4.94
C LEU A 25 -9.71 -1.23 -5.72
N VAL A 26 -8.43 -0.97 -5.41
CA VAL A 26 -7.63 0.02 -6.16
C VAL A 26 -7.23 -0.54 -7.52
N PHE A 27 -6.56 -1.70 -7.57
CA PHE A 27 -5.87 -2.19 -8.78
C PHE A 27 -6.46 -3.48 -9.38
N GLY A 28 -7.41 -4.12 -8.71
CA GLY A 28 -7.99 -5.39 -9.12
C GLY A 28 -7.34 -6.62 -8.46
N ARG A 29 -8.04 -7.74 -8.55
CA ARG A 29 -7.71 -9.00 -7.86
C ARG A 29 -6.36 -9.57 -8.30
N GLU A 30 -6.06 -9.47 -9.59
CA GLU A 30 -4.83 -10.00 -10.17
C GLU A 30 -3.60 -9.30 -9.58
N VAL A 31 -3.64 -7.97 -9.46
CA VAL A 31 -2.54 -7.18 -8.89
C VAL A 31 -2.38 -7.47 -7.40
N ALA A 32 -3.48 -7.53 -6.64
CA ALA A 32 -3.42 -7.86 -5.22
C ALA A 32 -2.82 -9.26 -4.98
N GLY A 33 -3.29 -10.26 -5.75
CA GLY A 33 -2.82 -11.64 -5.67
C GLY A 33 -1.36 -11.81 -6.10
N ASP A 34 -0.93 -11.20 -7.20
CA ASP A 34 0.47 -11.27 -7.69
C ASP A 34 1.43 -10.68 -6.66
N ARG A 35 1.14 -9.49 -6.13
CA ARG A 35 1.99 -8.84 -5.11
C ARG A 35 2.13 -9.67 -3.84
N ALA A 36 1.00 -10.15 -3.31
CA ALA A 36 0.99 -11.00 -2.12
C ALA A 36 1.73 -12.32 -2.35
N SER A 37 1.57 -12.92 -3.54
CA SER A 37 2.28 -14.13 -3.93
C SER A 37 3.77 -13.90 -3.98
N ARG A 38 4.24 -12.93 -4.77
CA ARG A 38 5.67 -12.62 -4.88
C ARG A 38 6.31 -12.35 -3.52
N PHE A 39 5.64 -11.58 -2.67
CA PHE A 39 6.13 -11.36 -1.30
C PHE A 39 6.25 -12.66 -0.50
N ALA A 40 5.17 -13.46 -0.45
CA ALA A 40 5.15 -14.70 0.32
C ALA A 40 6.22 -15.71 -0.16
N PHE A 41 6.40 -15.86 -1.48
CA PHE A 41 7.40 -16.75 -2.05
C PHE A 41 8.85 -16.25 -1.82
N ILE A 42 9.10 -14.93 -1.83
CA ILE A 42 10.40 -14.36 -1.44
C ILE A 42 10.70 -14.61 0.03
N MET A 43 9.68 -14.48 0.89
CA MET A 43 9.83 -14.76 2.33
C MET A 43 10.12 -16.24 2.57
N ALA A 44 9.40 -17.11 1.87
CA ALA A 44 9.57 -18.54 1.97
C ALA A 44 10.96 -18.99 1.52
N SER A 45 11.46 -18.53 0.38
CA SER A 45 12.79 -18.90 -0.12
C SER A 45 13.94 -18.49 0.79
N ARG A 46 13.71 -17.52 1.69
CA ARG A 46 14.70 -17.05 2.68
C ARG A 46 14.54 -17.68 4.05
N ALA A 47 13.32 -18.00 4.44
CA ALA A 47 13.00 -18.45 5.79
C ALA A 47 12.98 -19.98 5.92
N MET A 48 12.68 -20.71 4.84
CA MET A 48 12.46 -22.15 4.91
C MET A 48 13.80 -22.88 5.12
N PRO A 49 13.97 -23.62 6.23
CA PRO A 49 14.89 -24.75 6.25
C PRO A 49 14.53 -25.70 5.11
N GLN A 50 15.47 -26.54 4.66
CA GLN A 50 15.30 -27.42 3.50
C GLN A 50 14.03 -28.32 3.55
N ASP A 51 13.40 -28.48 4.72
CA ASP A 51 12.32 -29.46 4.96
C ASP A 51 10.91 -28.89 5.13
N VAL A 52 10.70 -27.56 5.16
CA VAL A 52 9.33 -27.02 5.25
C VAL A 52 8.70 -27.03 3.85
N VAL A 53 7.41 -27.33 3.75
CA VAL A 53 6.67 -27.25 2.47
C VAL A 53 6.01 -25.88 2.33
N ILE A 54 6.05 -25.27 1.14
CA ILE A 54 5.65 -23.87 0.89
C ILE A 54 4.22 -23.54 1.31
N ASP A 55 3.26 -24.45 1.11
CA ASP A 55 1.87 -24.27 1.53
C ASP A 55 1.75 -24.24 3.05
N ILE A 56 2.48 -25.10 3.75
CA ILE A 56 2.53 -25.10 5.22
C ILE A 56 3.16 -23.81 5.73
N PHE A 57 4.25 -23.34 5.10
CA PHE A 57 4.87 -22.06 5.44
C PHE A 57 3.88 -20.91 5.29
N VAL A 58 3.31 -20.75 4.09
CA VAL A 58 2.31 -19.71 3.80
C VAL A 58 1.14 -19.80 4.78
N SER A 59 0.64 -21.00 5.06
CA SER A 59 -0.47 -21.19 5.96
C SER A 59 -0.20 -20.78 7.41
N ARG A 60 1.02 -20.95 7.88
CA ARG A 60 1.42 -20.57 9.24
C ARG A 60 1.81 -19.10 9.33
N SER A 61 2.28 -18.52 8.22
CA SER A 61 2.71 -17.13 8.18
C SER A 61 1.57 -16.14 8.06
N TYR A 62 0.48 -16.48 7.36
CA TYR A 62 -0.72 -15.63 7.39
C TYR A 62 -1.34 -15.65 8.78
N TRP A 63 -1.51 -14.46 9.35
CA TRP A 63 -2.13 -14.31 10.65
C TRP A 63 -3.29 -13.33 10.57
N ARG A 64 -4.42 -13.74 11.18
CA ARG A 64 -5.61 -12.90 11.34
C ARG A 64 -5.82 -12.71 12.84
N PRO A 65 -5.81 -11.47 13.37
CA PRO A 65 -6.28 -11.25 14.72
C PRO A 65 -7.73 -11.73 14.80
N GLY A 66 -8.01 -12.68 15.69
CA GLY A 66 -9.38 -13.10 15.96
C GLY A 66 -10.19 -11.89 16.43
N GLY A 67 -11.35 -11.65 15.82
CA GLY A 67 -12.15 -10.42 16.01
C GLY A 67 -12.67 -10.17 17.44
N SER A 68 -12.43 -11.09 18.38
CA SER A 68 -12.91 -11.00 19.76
C SER A 68 -11.82 -10.75 20.81
N ALA A 69 -10.54 -10.82 20.43
CA ALA A 69 -9.46 -10.60 21.38
C ALA A 69 -9.11 -9.12 21.39
N GLN A 70 -9.41 -8.45 22.51
CA GLN A 70 -8.83 -7.17 22.89
C GLN A 70 -7.32 -7.37 23.08
N TYR A 71 -6.59 -7.50 21.97
CA TYR A 71 -5.14 -7.55 22.04
C TYR A 71 -4.65 -6.15 22.44
N PRO A 72 -3.78 -6.05 23.47
CA PRO A 72 -3.20 -4.77 23.87
C PRO A 72 -2.31 -4.13 22.77
N TYR A 73 -2.05 -4.83 21.67
CA TYR A 73 -1.22 -4.37 20.56
C TYR A 73 -2.03 -4.03 19.30
N ARG A 74 -1.67 -2.87 18.75
CA ARG A 74 -2.32 -2.08 17.69
C ARG A 74 -2.26 -2.72 16.30
N ILE A 75 -2.66 -3.98 16.15
CA ILE A 75 -2.87 -4.50 14.79
C ILE A 75 -4.17 -3.89 14.29
N PRO A 76 -4.13 -3.11 13.21
CA PRO A 76 -5.30 -2.36 12.81
C PRO A 76 -6.40 -3.30 12.33
N THR A 77 -7.65 -2.92 12.63
CA THR A 77 -8.83 -3.67 12.19
C THR A 77 -8.79 -3.87 10.67
N GLY A 78 -8.98 -5.13 10.25
CA GLY A 78 -8.99 -5.50 8.83
C GLY A 78 -7.62 -5.75 8.21
N ALA A 79 -6.51 -5.55 8.93
CA ALA A 79 -5.18 -5.85 8.41
C ALA A 79 -5.03 -7.34 8.05
N ILE A 80 -4.53 -7.61 6.84
CA ILE A 80 -4.09 -8.93 6.41
C ILE A 80 -2.59 -8.99 6.67
N THR A 81 -2.20 -9.73 7.70
CA THR A 81 -0.82 -9.74 8.18
C THR A 81 -0.08 -11.01 7.79
N PHE A 82 1.25 -10.89 7.70
CA PHE A 82 2.15 -11.98 7.38
C PHE A 82 3.33 -11.97 8.34
N ALA A 83 3.63 -13.13 8.94
CA ALA A 83 4.73 -13.31 9.86
C ALA A 83 6.08 -13.16 9.16
N VAL A 84 6.96 -12.38 9.77
CA VAL A 84 8.30 -12.10 9.26
C VAL A 84 9.33 -12.65 10.25
N HIS A 85 10.33 -13.37 9.74
CA HIS A 85 11.40 -13.93 10.55
C HIS A 85 12.50 -12.90 10.82
N SER A 86 13.33 -13.13 11.83
CA SER A 86 14.46 -12.24 12.18
C SER A 86 15.46 -12.07 11.04
N THR A 87 15.59 -13.07 10.17
CA THR A 87 16.44 -13.07 8.98
C THR A 87 15.80 -12.39 7.77
N SER A 88 14.56 -11.91 7.88
CA SER A 88 13.90 -11.25 6.75
C SER A 88 14.47 -9.86 6.47
N LEU A 89 14.49 -9.47 5.19
CA LEU A 89 14.87 -8.12 4.76
C LEU A 89 13.74 -7.10 4.91
N VAL A 90 12.73 -7.38 5.74
CA VAL A 90 11.64 -6.43 5.99
C VAL A 90 12.16 -5.35 6.92
N HIS A 91 12.06 -4.11 6.45
CA HIS A 91 12.54 -2.95 7.19
C HIS A 91 11.79 -2.79 8.52
N ALA A 92 12.50 -2.40 9.58
CA ALA A 92 11.94 -2.33 10.93
C ALA A 92 10.69 -1.42 11.03
N GLY A 93 10.65 -0.33 10.25
CA GLY A 93 9.49 0.57 10.20
C GLY A 93 8.20 -0.06 9.64
N ASP A 94 8.28 -1.22 8.99
CA ASP A 94 7.14 -1.96 8.45
C ASP A 94 6.78 -3.19 9.30
N VAL A 95 7.50 -3.41 10.39
CA VAL A 95 7.30 -4.54 11.28
C VAL A 95 6.49 -4.12 12.49
N ILE A 96 5.40 -4.84 12.73
CA ILE A 96 4.60 -4.77 13.94
C ILE A 96 5.08 -5.87 14.88
N HIS A 97 5.47 -5.48 16.09
CA HIS A 97 5.81 -6.41 17.15
C HIS A 97 4.56 -6.75 17.94
N VAL A 98 4.24 -8.03 18.02
CA VAL A 98 3.17 -8.55 18.85
C VAL A 98 3.82 -9.18 20.07
N GLU A 99 3.70 -8.53 21.22
CA GLU A 99 4.02 -9.19 22.48
C GLU A 99 2.82 -10.08 22.81
N ALA A 100 3.01 -11.39 22.70
CA ALA A 100 1.91 -12.30 22.90
C ALA A 100 1.59 -12.47 24.39
N TYR A 101 0.30 -12.68 24.66
CA TYR A 101 -0.18 -13.16 25.95
C TYR A 101 0.11 -14.67 26.16
N ASP A 102 0.35 -15.42 25.09
CA ASP A 102 0.70 -16.85 25.10
C ASP A 102 2.13 -17.04 24.58
N HIS A 103 2.93 -17.84 25.29
CA HIS A 103 4.30 -18.22 24.94
C HIS A 103 4.45 -18.72 23.49
N ARG A 104 3.39 -19.29 22.89
CA ARG A 104 3.42 -19.78 21.50
C ARG A 104 3.62 -18.69 20.45
N HIS A 105 3.28 -17.44 20.76
CA HIS A 105 3.37 -16.32 19.82
C HIS A 105 4.27 -15.19 20.33
N ALA A 106 4.98 -15.40 21.44
CA ALA A 106 5.87 -14.39 22.02
C ALA A 106 6.90 -13.95 20.97
N ASN A 107 7.02 -12.64 20.77
CA ASN A 107 7.92 -12.01 19.80
C ASN A 107 7.58 -12.28 18.33
N THR A 108 6.31 -12.52 18.01
CA THR A 108 5.89 -12.58 16.61
C THR A 108 6.05 -11.21 15.97
N ARG A 109 6.81 -11.16 14.87
CA ARG A 109 6.97 -9.98 14.03
C ARG A 109 6.06 -10.14 12.83
N LEU A 110 5.23 -9.14 12.56
CA LEU A 110 4.26 -9.15 11.47
C LEU A 110 4.51 -7.97 10.52
N CYS A 111 4.15 -8.13 9.25
CA CYS A 111 3.99 -7.02 8.30
C CYS A 111 2.57 -7.04 7.73
N ILE A 112 2.10 -5.91 7.17
CA ILE A 112 0.75 -5.80 6.60
C ILE A 112 0.84 -5.88 5.07
N LEU A 113 0.26 -6.94 4.50
CA LEU A 113 0.24 -7.16 3.05
C LEU A 113 -0.91 -6.41 2.37
N ASP A 114 -2.05 -6.30 3.04
CA ASP A 114 -3.27 -5.65 2.53
C ASP A 114 -4.20 -5.31 3.70
N VAL A 115 -5.27 -4.56 3.44
CA VAL A 115 -6.24 -4.14 4.45
C VAL A 115 -7.65 -4.37 3.92
N ARG A 116 -8.48 -5.07 4.69
CA ARG A 116 -9.92 -5.22 4.45
C ARG A 116 -10.65 -3.95 4.84
N VAL A 117 -11.63 -3.56 4.03
CA VAL A 117 -12.42 -2.35 4.24
C VAL A 117 -13.91 -2.67 4.36
N THR A 118 -14.58 -1.94 5.25
CA THR A 118 -16.02 -2.07 5.48
C THR A 118 -16.85 -1.31 4.44
N CYS A 119 -16.28 -0.26 3.85
CA CYS A 119 -16.92 0.60 2.85
C CYS A 119 -16.17 0.53 1.51
N PRO A 120 -16.28 -0.57 0.74
CA PRO A 120 -15.51 -0.77 -0.50
C PRO A 120 -15.74 0.33 -1.54
N THR A 121 -16.93 0.90 -1.50
CA THR A 121 -17.40 2.00 -2.33
C THR A 121 -16.59 3.29 -2.15
N ARG A 122 -15.76 3.42 -1.11
CA ARG A 122 -14.95 4.61 -0.84
C ARG A 122 -13.52 4.52 -1.36
N ILE A 123 -13.06 3.33 -1.74
CA ILE A 123 -11.70 3.14 -2.25
C ILE A 123 -11.63 3.65 -3.69
N ILE A 124 -10.65 4.54 -3.95
CA ILE A 124 -10.49 5.19 -5.25
C ILE A 124 -9.77 4.21 -6.20
N PRO A 125 -10.41 3.75 -7.29
CA PRO A 125 -9.78 2.83 -8.22
C PRO A 125 -8.74 3.53 -9.10
N ALA A 126 -7.66 2.81 -9.39
CA ALA A 126 -6.56 3.28 -10.24
C ALA A 126 -6.07 2.16 -11.17
N THR A 127 -5.54 2.54 -12.32
CA THR A 127 -4.86 1.60 -13.21
C THR A 127 -3.43 1.42 -12.75
N ILE A 128 -3.01 0.19 -12.44
CA ILE A 128 -1.63 -0.07 -12.04
C ILE A 128 -0.68 0.35 -13.17
N LEU A 129 0.38 1.09 -12.84
CA LEU A 129 1.41 1.41 -13.82
C LEU A 129 2.35 0.22 -14.00
N VAL A 130 2.47 -0.26 -15.23
CA VAL A 130 3.38 -1.35 -15.60
C VAL A 130 4.56 -0.76 -16.38
N PRO A 131 5.77 -0.68 -15.80
CA PRO A 131 6.92 -0.11 -16.49
C PRO A 131 7.39 -1.03 -17.62
N TYR A 132 7.84 -0.46 -18.75
CA TYR A 132 8.44 -1.21 -19.85
C TYR A 132 7.52 -2.28 -20.48
N VAL A 133 6.22 -2.00 -20.62
CA VAL A 133 5.23 -2.94 -21.19
C VAL A 133 5.63 -3.50 -22.57
N GLU A 134 6.40 -2.74 -23.34
CA GLU A 134 6.91 -3.13 -24.66
C GLU A 134 8.08 -4.13 -24.61
N SER A 135 8.68 -4.38 -23.43
CA SER A 135 9.85 -5.24 -23.25
C SER A 135 9.68 -6.20 -22.07
N SER A 136 9.23 -7.42 -22.36
CA SER A 136 8.98 -8.46 -21.35
C SER A 136 10.20 -8.76 -20.46
N ILE A 137 11.40 -8.80 -21.03
CA ILE A 137 12.65 -9.05 -20.29
C ILE A 137 12.92 -7.92 -19.28
N ARG A 138 12.78 -6.66 -19.71
CA ARG A 138 13.01 -5.51 -18.82
C ARG A 138 11.91 -5.39 -17.76
N LEU A 139 10.66 -5.63 -18.16
CA LEU A 139 9.51 -5.68 -17.25
C LEU A 139 9.74 -6.72 -16.15
N ASN A 140 10.06 -7.96 -16.50
CA ASN A 140 10.27 -9.03 -15.50
C ASN A 140 11.41 -8.69 -14.55
N ARG A 141 12.54 -8.19 -15.07
CA ARG A 141 13.68 -7.76 -14.24
C ARG A 141 13.30 -6.63 -13.28
N GLU A 142 12.44 -5.72 -13.71
CA GLU A 142 11.97 -4.62 -12.87
C GLU A 142 10.99 -5.11 -11.81
N LEU A 143 10.07 -6.01 -12.17
CA LEU A 143 9.13 -6.64 -11.23
C LEU A 143 9.86 -7.46 -10.16
N ASP A 144 10.91 -8.18 -10.52
CA ASP A 144 11.71 -8.98 -9.58
C ASP A 144 12.47 -8.12 -8.56
N ARG A 145 12.72 -6.85 -8.90
CA ARG A 145 13.35 -5.85 -8.04
C ARG A 145 12.36 -4.94 -7.32
N THR A 146 11.09 -5.01 -7.70
CA THR A 146 10.06 -4.17 -7.14
C THR A 146 9.69 -4.65 -5.76
N ASP A 147 9.62 -3.71 -4.82
CA ASP A 147 9.16 -4.02 -3.47
C ASP A 147 7.65 -4.31 -3.49
N MET A 148 7.30 -5.54 -3.15
CA MET A 148 5.92 -6.01 -3.20
C MET A 148 5.12 -5.61 -1.96
N LEU A 149 5.79 -5.32 -0.85
CA LEU A 149 5.14 -4.88 0.39
C LEU A 149 4.57 -3.47 0.16
N PRO A 150 3.33 -3.16 0.57
CA PRO A 150 2.87 -1.78 0.63
C PRO A 150 3.52 -1.02 1.80
N MET A 151 3.37 0.30 1.82
CA MET A 151 3.61 1.11 3.02
C MET A 151 2.30 1.75 3.43
N TRP A 152 1.90 1.58 4.68
CA TRP A 152 0.62 2.06 5.20
C TRP A 152 0.84 3.25 6.12
N PHE A 153 -0.05 4.25 6.04
CA PHE A 153 -0.03 5.43 6.89
C PHE A 153 -1.07 5.28 7.98
N TRP A 154 -0.65 4.77 9.13
CA TRP A 154 -1.50 4.60 10.31
C TRP A 154 -1.42 5.82 11.21
N ASN A 155 -2.56 6.25 11.75
CA ASN A 155 -2.59 7.26 12.80
C ASN A 155 -2.30 6.62 14.17
N GLY A 156 -1.94 7.46 15.14
CA GLY A 156 -1.66 7.01 16.52
C GLY A 156 -2.85 6.33 17.22
N ASP A 157 -4.08 6.57 16.75
CA ASP A 157 -5.33 5.95 17.21
C ASP A 157 -5.65 4.61 16.52
N GLY A 158 -4.80 4.15 15.60
CA GLY A 158 -4.98 2.91 14.84
C GLY A 158 -5.85 3.06 13.59
N THR A 159 -6.35 4.25 13.27
CA THR A 159 -7.10 4.48 12.02
C THR A 159 -6.18 4.52 10.81
N LEU A 160 -6.67 4.06 9.66
CA LEU A 160 -5.92 4.06 8.41
C LEU A 160 -6.09 5.38 7.65
N GLY A 161 -4.95 5.97 7.30
CA GLY A 161 -4.83 7.05 6.33
C GLY A 161 -4.88 8.45 6.91
N VAL A 162 -4.43 9.41 6.10
CA VAL A 162 -4.37 10.82 6.46
C VAL A 162 -5.04 11.68 5.40
N PRO A 163 -5.80 12.74 5.76
CA PRO A 163 -6.34 13.67 4.78
C PRO A 163 -5.21 14.28 3.95
N ILE A 164 -5.32 14.27 2.62
CA ILE A 164 -4.26 14.83 1.77
C ILE A 164 -4.16 16.35 1.91
N THR A 165 -5.14 17.02 2.50
CA THR A 165 -5.16 18.46 2.80
C THR A 165 -4.65 18.80 4.19
N SER A 166 -4.22 17.81 4.98
CA SER A 166 -3.77 18.07 6.35
C SER A 166 -2.63 19.09 6.39
N GLY A 167 -2.77 20.10 7.26
CA GLY A 167 -1.74 21.12 7.49
C GLY A 167 -0.52 20.56 8.22
N SER A 168 -0.71 19.49 9.01
CA SER A 168 0.35 18.74 9.67
C SER A 168 0.13 17.23 9.54
N PHE A 169 1.22 16.47 9.55
CA PHE A 169 1.21 15.00 9.52
C PHE A 169 1.72 14.44 10.86
N ASP A 170 1.53 15.16 11.97
CA ASP A 170 2.06 14.76 13.28
C ASP A 170 1.46 13.47 13.83
N SER A 171 0.27 13.08 13.37
CA SER A 171 -0.32 11.76 13.66
C SER A 171 0.50 10.61 13.08
N GLN A 172 1.39 10.89 12.13
CA GLN A 172 2.28 9.92 11.51
C GLN A 172 3.57 9.76 12.29
N SER A 173 4.02 8.50 12.33
CA SER A 173 5.28 8.14 12.95
C SER A 173 6.45 8.88 12.31
N ASN A 174 7.39 9.31 13.16
CA ASN A 174 8.67 9.84 12.73
C ASN A 174 9.74 8.75 12.51
N THR A 175 9.34 7.47 12.55
CA THR A 175 10.22 6.35 12.21
C THR A 175 10.67 6.45 10.76
N ALA A 176 11.94 6.09 10.52
CA ALA A 176 12.49 5.92 9.20
C ALA A 176 11.68 4.91 8.37
N THR A 177 11.56 5.18 7.08
CA THR A 177 10.99 4.24 6.10
C THR A 177 12.10 3.43 5.44
N ARG A 178 11.72 2.42 4.67
CA ARG A 178 12.64 1.67 3.80
C ARG A 178 13.03 2.40 2.51
N VAL A 179 12.59 3.64 2.33
CA VAL A 179 12.90 4.41 1.12
C VAL A 179 14.24 5.11 1.29
N GLU A 180 15.24 4.60 0.58
CA GLU A 180 16.62 5.08 0.67
C GLU A 180 17.03 6.02 -0.46
N VAL A 181 16.17 6.22 -1.47
CA VAL A 181 16.50 7.06 -2.64
C VAL A 181 16.41 8.56 -2.32
N ALA A 182 17.10 9.39 -3.10
CA ALA A 182 17.04 10.85 -2.94
C ALA A 182 15.71 11.45 -3.45
N SER A 183 15.10 10.81 -4.44
CA SER A 183 13.83 11.23 -5.03
C SER A 183 12.99 10.03 -5.43
N LEU A 184 11.67 10.20 -5.42
CA LEU A 184 10.70 9.22 -5.90
C LEU A 184 9.82 9.83 -6.97
N LYS A 185 9.40 9.03 -7.95
CA LYS A 185 8.29 9.37 -8.84
C LYS A 185 6.99 8.84 -8.25
N VAL A 186 6.04 9.73 -8.01
CA VAL A 186 4.67 9.39 -7.63
C VAL A 186 3.83 9.37 -8.89
N ALA A 187 3.38 8.19 -9.30
CA ALA A 187 2.48 8.02 -10.44
C ALA A 187 1.04 7.97 -9.94
N LEU A 188 0.17 8.77 -10.57
CA LEU A 188 -1.26 8.75 -10.34
C LEU A 188 -1.93 8.39 -11.66
N TRP A 189 -2.75 7.34 -11.64
CA TRP A 189 -3.50 6.92 -12.82
C TRP A 189 -4.92 6.59 -12.40
N TRP A 190 -5.66 7.65 -12.06
CA TRP A 190 -7.04 7.53 -11.62
C TRP A 190 -7.90 7.05 -12.80
N ARG A 191 -8.77 6.08 -12.56
CA ARG A 191 -9.71 5.59 -13.59
C ARG A 191 -10.48 6.75 -14.25
N GLY A 192 -10.40 6.83 -15.58
CA GLY A 192 -11.04 7.89 -16.38
C GLY A 192 -10.14 9.09 -16.68
N TYR A 193 -8.96 9.15 -16.08
CA TYR A 193 -7.95 10.20 -16.27
C TYR A 193 -6.67 9.65 -16.89
N ASP A 194 -5.88 10.54 -17.51
CA ASP A 194 -4.54 10.21 -18.01
C ASP A 194 -3.56 10.01 -16.84
N CYS A 195 -2.46 9.29 -17.08
CA CYS A 195 -1.45 9.11 -16.05
C CYS A 195 -0.66 10.41 -15.82
N ILE A 196 -0.57 10.85 -14.57
CA ILE A 196 0.29 11.96 -14.14
C ILE A 196 1.41 11.40 -13.26
N GLU A 197 2.67 11.66 -13.64
CA GLU A 197 3.82 11.40 -12.78
C GLU A 197 4.37 12.70 -12.19
N LYS A 198 4.66 12.70 -10.88
CA LYS A 198 5.34 13.81 -10.20
C LYS A 198 6.55 13.32 -9.43
N GLN A 199 7.71 13.93 -9.66
CA GLN A 199 8.89 13.65 -8.86
C GLN A 199 8.85 14.43 -7.54
N ILE A 200 9.08 13.74 -6.42
CA ILE A 200 9.23 14.30 -5.08
C ILE A 200 10.67 14.13 -4.60
N GLN A 201 11.21 15.17 -3.96
CA GLN A 201 12.53 15.15 -3.34
C GLN A 201 12.39 14.74 -1.88
N LEU A 202 13.03 13.63 -1.51
CA LEU A 202 12.90 13.03 -0.19
C LEU A 202 13.89 13.59 0.82
N ARG A 203 15.05 14.04 0.32
CA ARG A 203 16.13 14.57 1.13
C ARG A 203 16.15 16.08 1.04
N SER A 204 16.24 16.73 2.19
CA SER A 204 16.78 18.08 2.26
C SER A 204 18.29 17.97 2.01
N ASN A 205 18.89 18.95 1.31
CA ASN A 205 20.34 18.95 1.07
C ASN A 205 21.06 18.63 2.39
N PRO A 206 21.88 17.56 2.45
CA PRO A 206 22.60 17.24 3.67
C PRO A 206 23.47 18.44 3.99
N SER A 207 23.21 19.10 5.12
CA SER A 207 24.17 20.02 5.68
C SER A 207 25.46 19.24 5.94
N LEU A 208 26.60 19.86 5.62
CA LEU A 208 27.94 19.27 5.79
C LEU A 208 28.04 18.60 7.17
N GLY A 209 28.19 17.26 7.17
CA GLY A 209 28.39 16.47 8.39
C GLY A 209 27.19 15.68 8.92
N GLN A 210 25.98 15.82 8.37
CA GLN A 210 24.86 14.96 8.82
C GLN A 210 24.84 13.60 8.11
N PRO A 211 24.71 12.49 8.86
CA PRO A 211 24.54 11.17 8.26
C PRO A 211 23.26 11.12 7.43
N ARG A 212 23.31 10.39 6.32
CA ARG A 212 22.14 10.19 5.46
C ARG A 212 21.07 9.43 6.24
N THR A 213 19.98 10.10 6.56
CA THR A 213 18.82 9.48 7.19
C THR A 213 17.79 9.09 6.11
N ASN A 214 17.16 7.94 6.28
CA ASN A 214 16.02 7.55 5.46
C ASN A 214 14.86 8.51 5.71
N VAL A 215 14.01 8.71 4.69
CA VAL A 215 12.83 9.56 4.84
C VAL A 215 11.88 8.96 5.87
N THR A 216 11.27 9.78 6.72
CA THR A 216 10.31 9.32 7.73
C THR A 216 8.92 9.14 7.13
N PHE A 217 8.06 8.31 7.75
CA PHE A 217 6.69 8.10 7.28
C PHE A 217 5.93 9.43 7.19
N ARG A 218 6.06 10.29 8.22
CA ARG A 218 5.52 11.65 8.23
C ARG A 218 5.90 12.46 7.00
N ARG A 219 7.20 12.53 6.69
CA ARG A 219 7.70 13.31 5.55
C ARG A 219 7.23 12.72 4.23
N LEU A 220 7.26 11.40 4.10
CA LEU A 220 6.80 10.70 2.90
C LEU A 220 5.31 10.94 2.63
N ALA A 221 4.46 10.79 3.66
CA ALA A 221 3.02 11.06 3.57
C ALA A 221 2.73 12.50 3.13
N SER A 222 3.45 13.47 3.69
CA SER A 222 3.34 14.88 3.31
C SER A 222 3.69 15.13 1.84
N LEU A 223 4.83 14.59 1.38
CA LEU A 223 5.28 14.75 0.00
C LEU A 223 4.34 14.08 -1.01
N VAL A 224 3.91 12.85 -0.72
CA VAL A 224 2.95 12.11 -1.56
C VAL A 224 1.60 12.83 -1.60
N SER A 225 1.10 13.32 -0.46
CA SER A 225 -0.14 14.11 -0.41
C SER A 225 -0.03 15.37 -1.28
N GLY A 226 1.11 16.07 -1.24
CA GLY A 226 1.38 17.20 -2.12
C GLY A 226 1.36 16.82 -3.61
N ALA A 227 1.94 15.67 -3.98
CA ALA A 227 1.89 15.15 -5.34
C ALA A 227 0.45 14.82 -5.78
N VAL A 228 -0.34 14.21 -4.89
CA VAL A 228 -1.75 13.89 -5.14
C VAL A 228 -2.57 15.16 -5.37
N ARG A 229 -2.45 16.17 -4.51
CA ARG A 229 -3.16 17.46 -4.67
C ARG A 229 -2.83 18.14 -6.01
N ASN A 230 -1.56 18.13 -6.40
CA ASN A 230 -1.13 18.70 -7.68
C ASN A 230 -1.73 17.97 -8.88
N ALA A 231 -1.77 16.62 -8.83
CA ALA A 231 -2.40 15.82 -9.87
C ALA A 231 -3.92 16.07 -9.92
N MET A 232 -4.61 16.13 -8.78
CA MET A 232 -6.04 16.45 -8.72
C MET A 232 -6.37 17.83 -9.31
N SER A 233 -5.56 18.85 -9.01
CA SER A 233 -5.73 20.18 -9.62
C SER A 233 -5.53 20.15 -11.15
N THR A 234 -4.61 19.31 -11.62
CA THR A 234 -4.40 19.12 -13.06
C THR A 234 -5.61 18.44 -13.71
N TYR A 235 -6.11 17.38 -13.09
CA TYR A 235 -7.30 16.66 -13.55
C TYR A 235 -8.55 17.54 -13.57
N GLU A 236 -8.76 18.37 -12.56
CA GLU A 236 -9.87 19.33 -12.53
C GLU A 236 -9.78 20.30 -13.72
N ARG A 237 -8.59 20.85 -14.00
CA ARG A 237 -8.38 21.77 -15.12
C ARG A 237 -8.57 21.11 -16.48
N THR A 238 -8.07 19.89 -16.67
CA THR A 238 -8.13 19.19 -17.97
C THR A 238 -9.47 18.53 -18.23
N SER A 239 -10.28 18.28 -17.18
CA SER A 239 -11.63 17.72 -17.32
C SER A 239 -12.73 18.77 -17.46
N ALA A 240 -12.41 20.05 -17.31
CA ALA A 240 -13.33 21.16 -17.54
C ALA A 240 -13.77 21.18 -19.03
N GLY A 241 -14.97 20.65 -19.31
CA GLY A 241 -15.56 20.60 -20.66
C GLY A 241 -15.71 19.19 -21.25
N ARG A 242 -15.27 18.13 -20.57
CA ARG A 242 -15.51 16.76 -21.04
C ARG A 242 -17.00 16.39 -20.84
N ALA A 243 -17.77 16.33 -21.93
CA ALA A 243 -19.20 16.05 -21.90
C ALA A 243 -19.52 14.61 -21.48
N GLU A 244 -18.67 13.66 -21.89
CA GLU A 244 -18.81 12.24 -21.56
C GLU A 244 -17.73 11.83 -20.56
N TRP A 245 -18.16 11.41 -19.37
CA TRP A 245 -17.28 10.86 -18.33
C TRP A 245 -17.70 9.43 -18.01
N ASN A 246 -16.88 8.48 -18.42
CA ASN A 246 -17.03 7.08 -18.01
C ASN A 246 -16.69 6.97 -16.52
N GLY A 247 -17.71 6.71 -15.69
CA GLY A 247 -17.56 6.62 -14.24
C GLY A 247 -17.71 7.95 -13.51
N ARG A 248 -18.84 8.65 -13.71
CA ARG A 248 -19.20 9.94 -13.07
C ARG A 248 -18.92 9.99 -11.56
N ARG A 249 -19.08 8.86 -10.89
CA ARG A 249 -18.77 8.65 -9.48
C ARG A 249 -17.40 9.15 -9.05
N TRP A 250 -16.39 8.96 -9.90
CA TRP A 250 -14.99 9.23 -9.58
C TRP A 250 -14.49 10.56 -10.16
N ARG A 251 -15.43 11.44 -10.51
CA ARG A 251 -15.11 12.73 -11.10
C ARG A 251 -14.50 13.66 -10.05
N ILE A 252 -13.34 14.20 -10.39
CA ILE A 252 -12.62 15.24 -9.65
C ILE A 252 -13.15 16.61 -10.05
N GLY A 253 -13.38 17.46 -9.06
CA GLY A 253 -13.76 18.85 -9.23
C GLY A 253 -14.45 19.42 -7.99
N ALA A 254 -14.87 20.68 -8.07
CA ALA A 254 -15.53 21.41 -6.98
C ALA A 254 -17.07 21.34 -6.97
N GLY A 255 -17.69 20.67 -7.95
CA GLY A 255 -19.15 20.59 -8.05
C GLY A 255 -19.80 19.60 -7.07
N PRO A 256 -21.13 19.67 -6.85
CA PRO A 256 -21.84 18.73 -6.00
C PRO A 256 -21.59 17.26 -6.38
N GLY A 257 -21.19 16.46 -5.40
CA GLY A 257 -20.88 15.04 -5.56
C GLY A 257 -19.61 14.73 -6.38
N GLN A 258 -18.82 15.75 -6.73
CA GLN A 258 -17.47 15.60 -7.26
C GLN A 258 -16.47 15.50 -6.12
N ILE A 259 -15.36 14.83 -6.37
CA ILE A 259 -14.32 14.57 -5.37
C ILE A 259 -13.30 15.69 -5.43
N SER A 260 -13.27 16.51 -4.39
CA SER A 260 -12.25 17.55 -4.24
C SER A 260 -11.07 17.03 -3.41
N ALA A 261 -9.99 17.81 -3.31
CA ALA A 261 -8.82 17.41 -2.52
C ALA A 261 -9.15 17.21 -1.03
N SER A 262 -10.11 17.95 -0.47
CA SER A 262 -10.52 17.81 0.94
C SER A 262 -11.29 16.51 1.22
N ASP A 263 -11.77 15.86 0.16
CA ASP A 263 -12.51 14.60 0.28
C ASP A 263 -11.60 13.37 0.25
N VAL A 264 -10.29 13.54 -0.01
CA VAL A 264 -9.38 12.41 -0.25
C VAL A 264 -8.47 12.16 0.95
N MET A 265 -8.35 10.89 1.31
CA MET A 265 -7.40 10.37 2.29
C MET A 265 -6.34 9.51 1.61
N LEU A 266 -5.08 9.69 2.01
CA LEU A 266 -3.95 8.86 1.63
C LEU A 266 -3.79 7.70 2.62
N LEU A 267 -4.07 6.48 2.17
CA LEU A 267 -3.99 5.26 2.99
C LEU A 267 -2.58 4.69 3.06
N GLY A 268 -1.83 4.82 1.97
CA GLY A 268 -0.54 4.17 1.81
C GLY A 268 0.05 4.41 0.43
N ILE A 269 1.14 3.71 0.13
CA ILE A 269 1.74 3.64 -1.20
C ILE A 269 2.11 2.19 -1.54
N VAL A 270 2.16 1.89 -2.83
CA VAL A 270 2.77 0.67 -3.38
C VAL A 270 3.92 1.04 -4.30
N PHE A 271 4.97 0.23 -4.32
CA PHE A 271 6.04 0.38 -5.31
C PHE A 271 5.63 -0.34 -6.60
N VAL A 272 5.76 0.35 -7.72
CA VAL A 272 5.47 -0.22 -9.06
C VAL A 272 6.74 -0.44 -9.88
N SER A 273 7.83 0.19 -9.47
CA SER A 273 9.19 -0.03 -9.97
C SER A 273 10.17 0.49 -8.92
N HIS A 274 11.47 0.24 -9.11
CA HIS A 274 12.49 0.91 -8.31
C HIS A 274 12.40 2.43 -8.52
N GLY A 275 12.27 3.19 -7.45
CA GLY A 275 12.15 4.65 -7.50
C GLY A 275 10.77 5.19 -7.90
N ARG A 276 9.74 4.34 -8.07
CA ARG A 276 8.40 4.77 -8.44
C ARG A 276 7.31 4.14 -7.57
N VAL A 277 6.37 4.96 -7.14
CA VAL A 277 5.29 4.57 -6.24
C VAL A 277 3.94 5.04 -6.76
N MET A 278 2.88 4.34 -6.37
CA MET A 278 1.49 4.76 -6.58
C MET A 278 0.79 4.91 -5.22
N PRO A 279 0.00 5.98 -5.02
CA PRO A 279 -0.74 6.17 -3.78
C PRO A 279 -1.97 5.26 -3.72
N LEU A 280 -2.27 4.77 -2.52
CA LEU A 280 -3.53 4.10 -2.18
C LEU A 280 -4.45 5.15 -1.57
N LEU A 281 -5.60 5.41 -2.20
CA LEU A 281 -6.47 6.52 -1.84
C LEU A 281 -7.88 6.04 -1.52
N GLN A 282 -8.56 6.76 -0.63
CA GLN A 282 -10.00 6.65 -0.42
C GLN A 282 -10.64 8.02 -0.31
N VAL A 283 -11.96 8.09 -0.52
CA VAL A 283 -12.73 9.24 -0.09
C VAL A 283 -13.06 9.16 1.40
N ARG A 284 -13.19 10.31 2.05
CA ARG A 284 -13.53 10.41 3.47
C ARG A 284 -14.85 9.69 3.81
N PRO A 285 -15.02 9.17 5.04
CA PRO A 285 -16.17 8.34 5.41
C PRO A 285 -17.55 9.01 5.31
N ASP A 286 -17.60 10.34 5.30
CA ASP A 286 -18.80 11.17 5.24
C ASP A 286 -19.08 11.73 3.83
N PHE A 287 -18.21 11.46 2.84
CA PHE A 287 -18.42 11.92 1.47
C PHE A 287 -19.68 11.31 0.85
N VAL A 288 -20.48 12.14 0.17
CA VAL A 288 -21.70 11.77 -0.55
C VAL A 288 -21.44 11.86 -2.05
N PHE A 289 -21.57 10.74 -2.75
CA PHE A 289 -21.45 10.71 -4.21
C PHE A 289 -22.67 11.34 -4.87
N ALA A 290 -22.49 11.96 -6.04
CA ALA A 290 -23.62 12.31 -6.90
C ALA A 290 -24.39 11.03 -7.29
N ALA A 291 -25.72 11.13 -7.31
CA ALA A 291 -26.62 10.08 -7.77
C ALA A 291 -26.45 9.79 -9.26
#